data_AF-A0A8J4IQI0-F1
#
_entry.id   AF-A0A8J4IQI0-F1
#
_cell.length_a   1.000
_cell.length_b   1.000
_cell.length_c   1.000
_cell.angle_alpha   90.00
_cell.angle_beta   90.00
_cell.angle_gamma   90.00
#
_symmetry.space_group_name_H-M   'P 1'
#
loop_
_entity.id
_entity.type
_entity.pdbx_description
1 polymer ?
#
loop_
_entity_poly.entity_id
_entity_poly.type
_entity_poly.pdbx_seq_one_letter_code
_entity_poly.pdbx_strand_id
1 'polypeptide(L)'
;QFQSLQLEREMCLASNCTLARVNLSLRPRLEDGKASLAIKYQELREIREACWDKQQRLEAYLENWSPQSALGQLQAKLDASEAESEAQIEQFLAQDLPLGSFLESFCQSRTRSHICRTQLEKLQELLQKDQVGRDPAGPAGDPGALASPARGRLAPLRSGLAP
;
A
#
# COMPACT_ATOMS: atom_id res chain seq x y z
N GLN A 1 32.86 51.35 44.57
CA GLN A 1 32.96 50.65 43.26
C GLN A 1 33.33 49.18 43.42
N PHE A 2 34.34 48.81 44.21
CA PHE A 2 34.67 47.39 44.44
C PHE A 2 33.54 46.60 45.13
N GLN A 3 32.94 47.16 46.18
CA GLN A 3 31.86 46.51 46.94
C GLN A 3 30.58 46.27 46.11
N SER A 4 30.23 47.18 45.18
CA SER A 4 29.08 47.00 44.30
C SER A 4 29.31 45.86 43.29
N LEU A 5 30.51 45.79 42.72
CA LEU A 5 30.91 44.69 41.84
C LEU A 5 30.96 43.34 42.56
N GLN A 6 31.34 43.34 43.84
CA GLN A 6 31.29 42.13 44.67
C GLN A 6 29.85 41.66 44.91
N LEU A 7 28.95 42.57 45.25
CA LEU A 7 27.54 42.25 45.45
C LEU A 7 26.89 41.71 44.16
N GLU A 8 27.15 42.34 43.01
CA GLU A 8 26.68 41.88 41.71
C GLU A 8 27.19 40.47 41.37
N ARG A 9 28.47 40.20 41.65
CA ARG A 9 29.06 38.87 41.48
C ARG A 9 28.35 37.83 42.35
N GLU A 10 28.12 38.12 43.62
CA GLU A 10 27.45 37.21 44.55
C GLU A 10 26.00 36.94 44.13
N MET A 11 25.28 37.97 43.70
CA MET A 11 23.93 37.83 43.15
C MET A 11 23.91 36.95 41.89
N CYS A 12 24.86 37.16 40.97
CA CYS A 12 24.99 36.35 39.76
C CYS A 12 25.33 34.89 40.08
N LEU A 13 26.26 34.65 41.01
CA LEU A 13 26.62 33.30 41.47
C LEU A 13 25.44 32.60 42.14
N ALA A 14 24.71 33.29 43.02
CA ALA A 14 23.53 32.74 43.67
C ALA A 14 22.47 32.35 42.62
N SER A 15 22.18 33.25 41.67
CA SER A 15 21.27 32.99 40.56
C SER A 15 21.72 31.78 39.72
N ASN A 16 22.99 31.74 39.29
CA ASN A 16 23.54 30.62 38.54
C ASN A 16 23.44 29.29 39.30
N CYS A 17 23.75 29.27 40.60
CA CYS A 17 23.60 28.08 41.43
C CYS A 17 22.15 27.60 41.53
N THR A 18 21.18 28.52 41.67
CA THR A 18 19.75 28.14 41.67
C THR A 18 19.34 27.51 40.34
N LEU A 19 19.72 28.12 39.22
CA LEU A 19 19.44 27.60 37.88
C LEU A 19 20.12 26.24 37.65
N ALA A 20 21.38 26.09 38.05
CA ALA A 20 22.11 24.82 37.93
C ALA A 20 21.42 23.71 38.74
N ARG A 21 20.96 24.00 39.96
CA ARG A 21 20.24 23.04 40.79
C ARG A 21 18.92 22.60 40.15
N VAL A 22 18.17 23.53 39.56
CA VAL A 22 16.93 23.22 38.83
C VAL A 22 17.23 22.44 37.55
N ASN A 23 18.26 22.80 36.79
CA ASN A 23 18.67 22.05 35.61
C ASN A 23 19.05 20.60 35.94
N LEU A 24 19.81 20.40 37.03
CA LEU A 24 20.18 19.07 37.50
C LEU A 24 18.96 18.27 37.96
N SER A 25 17.98 18.89 38.61
CA SER A 25 16.76 18.19 39.05
C SER A 25 15.82 17.85 37.89
N LEU A 26 15.82 18.63 36.80
CA LEU A 26 15.03 18.36 35.60
C LEU A 26 15.66 17.34 34.66
N ARG A 27 16.98 17.21 34.67
CA ARG A 27 17.74 16.30 33.80
C ARG A 27 17.21 14.85 33.77
N PRO A 28 16.97 14.15 34.90
CA PRO A 28 16.46 12.78 34.85
C PRO A 28 15.11 12.69 34.14
N ARG A 29 14.18 13.61 34.42
CA ARG A 29 12.86 13.63 33.76
C ARG A 29 12.96 13.84 32.26
N LEU A 30 13.92 14.64 31.80
CA LEU A 30 14.17 14.86 30.37
C LEU A 30 14.81 13.63 29.71
N GLU A 31 15.73 12.97 30.40
CA GLU A 31 16.37 11.74 29.92
C GLU A 31 15.35 10.59 29.81
N ASP A 32 14.50 10.41 30.84
CA ASP A 32 13.39 9.46 30.84
C ASP A 32 12.38 9.75 29.72
N GLY A 33 12.01 11.03 29.55
CA GLY A 33 11.11 11.46 28.49
C GLY A 33 11.67 11.19 27.10
N LYS A 34 12.97 11.42 26.87
CA LYS A 34 13.65 11.09 25.62
C LYS A 34 13.66 9.58 25.36
N ALA A 35 13.95 8.77 26.38
CA ALA A 35 13.95 7.32 26.27
C ALA A 35 12.55 6.78 25.94
N SER A 36 11.53 7.23 26.68
CA SER A 36 10.13 6.85 26.42
C SER A 36 9.68 7.25 25.01
N LEU A 37 10.07 8.44 24.54
CA LEU A 37 9.74 8.89 23.20
C LEU A 37 10.42 8.02 22.13
N ALA A 38 11.70 7.69 22.32
CA ALA A 38 12.43 6.81 21.41
C ALA A 38 11.78 5.44 21.28
N ILE A 39 11.34 4.85 22.41
CA ILE A 39 10.59 3.58 22.42
C ILE A 39 9.30 3.70 21.59
N LYS A 40 8.51 4.76 21.80
CA LYS A 40 7.26 4.97 21.05
C LYS A 40 7.49 5.16 19.55
N TYR A 41 8.56 5.85 19.16
CA TYR A 41 8.94 5.96 17.76
C TYR A 41 9.34 4.61 17.15
N GLN A 42 10.04 3.77 17.92
CA GLN A 42 10.42 2.45 17.48
C GLN A 42 9.18 1.54 17.30
N GLU A 43 8.27 1.52 18.28
CA GLU A 43 6.98 0.80 18.16
C GLU A 43 6.18 1.26 16.93
N LEU A 44 6.09 2.58 16.71
CA LEU A 44 5.40 3.14 15.54
C LEU A 44 6.04 2.69 14.22
N ARG A 45 7.38 2.65 14.19
CA ARG A 45 8.12 2.19 13.02
C ARG A 45 7.82 0.73 12.72
N GLU A 46 7.86 -0.14 13.71
CA GLU A 46 7.57 -1.56 13.58
C GLU A 46 6.13 -1.80 13.09
N ILE A 47 5.15 -1.10 13.67
CA ILE A 47 3.76 -1.19 13.23
C ILE A 47 3.61 -0.69 11.78
N ARG A 48 4.29 0.41 11.41
CA ARG A 48 4.26 0.92 10.04
C ARG A 48 4.84 -0.08 9.05
N GLU A 49 5.99 -0.67 9.35
CA GLU A 49 6.63 -1.68 8.52
C GLU A 49 5.72 -2.91 8.38
N ALA A 50 5.15 -3.41 9.48
CA ALA A 50 4.21 -4.53 9.45
C ALA A 50 2.92 -4.23 8.66
N CYS A 51 2.39 -3.00 8.74
CA CYS A 51 1.25 -2.56 7.94
C CYS A 51 1.61 -2.47 6.46
N TRP A 52 2.79 -1.94 6.13
CA TRP A 52 3.29 -1.88 4.77
C TRP A 52 3.43 -3.27 4.16
N ASP A 53 4.02 -4.21 4.88
CA ASP A 53 4.16 -5.61 4.41
C ASP A 53 2.80 -6.27 4.16
N LYS A 54 1.83 -6.06 5.07
CA LYS A 54 0.47 -6.56 4.88
C LYS A 54 -0.20 -5.93 3.65
N GLN A 55 -0.03 -4.64 3.45
CA GLN A 55 -0.56 -3.94 2.29
C GLN A 55 0.03 -4.47 0.99
N GLN A 56 1.36 -4.65 0.91
CA GLN A 56 2.01 -5.22 -0.27
C GLN A 56 1.53 -6.63 -0.59
N ARG A 57 1.33 -7.47 0.45
CA ARG A 57 0.75 -8.81 0.25
C ARG A 57 -0.67 -8.74 -0.28
N LEU A 58 -1.50 -7.86 0.27
CA LEU A 58 -2.87 -7.66 -0.21
C LEU A 58 -2.90 -7.15 -1.65
N GLU A 59 -2.06 -6.20 -2.02
CA GLU A 59 -1.93 -5.69 -3.39
C GLU A 59 -1.57 -6.83 -4.35
N ALA A 60 -0.57 -7.65 -4.03
CA ALA A 60 -0.21 -8.82 -4.83
C ALA A 60 -1.35 -9.86 -4.94
N TYR A 61 -2.12 -10.08 -3.86
CA TYR A 61 -3.31 -10.94 -3.93
C TYR A 61 -4.38 -10.33 -4.83
N LEU A 62 -4.65 -9.03 -4.72
CA LEU A 62 -5.66 -8.35 -5.53
C LEU A 62 -5.28 -8.30 -7.00
N GLU A 63 -4.00 -8.12 -7.34
CA GLU A 63 -3.53 -8.19 -8.73
C GLU A 63 -3.83 -9.57 -9.34
N ASN A 64 -3.53 -10.66 -8.62
CA ASN A 64 -3.72 -12.02 -9.13
C ASN A 64 -5.19 -12.48 -9.15
N TRP A 65 -6.02 -11.98 -8.23
CA TRP A 65 -7.38 -12.45 -8.02
C TRP A 65 -8.44 -11.40 -8.34
N SER A 66 -8.07 -10.30 -8.99
CA SER A 66 -9.02 -9.30 -9.48
C SER A 66 -9.88 -9.87 -10.61
N PRO A 67 -11.12 -9.38 -10.79
CA PRO A 67 -11.94 -9.74 -11.94
C PRO A 67 -11.27 -9.43 -13.29
N GLN A 68 -10.48 -8.34 -13.34
CA GLN A 68 -9.70 -7.97 -14.51
C GLN A 68 -8.59 -8.99 -14.82
N SER A 69 -7.89 -9.49 -13.79
CA SER A 69 -6.92 -10.58 -13.96
C SER A 69 -7.59 -11.87 -14.43
N ALA A 70 -8.76 -12.20 -13.86
CA ALA A 70 -9.54 -13.35 -14.31
C ALA A 70 -9.98 -13.23 -15.79
N LEU A 71 -10.40 -12.04 -16.24
CA LEU A 71 -10.69 -11.76 -17.64
C LEU A 71 -9.47 -11.98 -18.53
N GLY A 72 -8.31 -11.42 -18.16
CA GLY A 72 -7.07 -11.59 -18.92
C GLY A 72 -6.65 -13.06 -19.02
N GLN A 73 -6.76 -13.82 -17.92
CA GLN A 73 -6.46 -15.25 -17.91
C GLN A 73 -7.44 -16.06 -18.79
N LEU A 74 -8.73 -15.74 -18.78
CA LEU A 74 -9.73 -16.39 -19.64
C LEU A 74 -9.48 -16.07 -21.12
N GLN A 75 -9.13 -14.83 -21.44
CA GLN A 75 -8.78 -14.42 -22.80
C GLN A 75 -7.56 -15.19 -23.30
N ALA A 76 -6.48 -15.25 -22.50
CA ALA A 76 -5.28 -15.99 -22.87
C ALA A 76 -5.54 -17.50 -23.07
N LYS A 77 -6.41 -18.11 -22.24
CA LYS A 77 -6.84 -19.50 -22.41
C LYS A 77 -7.67 -19.70 -23.68
N LEU A 78 -8.55 -18.77 -24.00
CA LEU A 78 -9.33 -18.78 -25.24
C LEU A 78 -8.38 -18.75 -26.44
N ASP A 79 -7.52 -17.73 -26.51
CA ASP A 79 -6.55 -17.55 -27.60
C ASP A 79 -5.66 -18.79 -27.78
N ALA A 80 -5.16 -19.36 -26.68
CA ALA A 80 -4.35 -20.57 -26.71
C ALA A 80 -5.13 -21.78 -27.26
N SER A 81 -6.38 -21.98 -26.86
CA SER A 81 -7.20 -23.08 -27.35
C SER A 81 -7.61 -22.91 -28.83
N GLU A 82 -7.75 -21.66 -29.30
CA GLU A 82 -8.03 -21.37 -30.71
C GLU A 82 -6.81 -21.62 -31.57
N ALA A 83 -5.64 -21.13 -31.16
CA ALA A 83 -4.37 -21.43 -31.82
C ALA A 83 -4.07 -22.93 -31.85
N GLU A 84 -4.36 -23.67 -30.78
CA GLU A 84 -4.25 -25.14 -30.76
C GLU A 84 -5.16 -25.79 -31.81
N SER A 85 -6.41 -25.31 -31.92
CA SER A 85 -7.36 -25.83 -32.90
C SER A 85 -6.97 -25.52 -34.35
N GLU A 86 -6.36 -24.35 -34.60
CA GLU A 86 -5.82 -23.97 -35.91
C GLU A 86 -4.61 -24.85 -36.28
N ALA A 87 -3.68 -25.05 -35.35
CA ALA A 87 -2.54 -25.94 -35.57
C ALA A 87 -2.96 -27.39 -35.87
N GLN A 88 -4.01 -27.89 -35.21
CA GLN A 88 -4.58 -29.21 -35.48
C GLN A 88 -5.18 -29.29 -36.89
N ILE A 89 -5.83 -28.22 -37.38
CA ILE A 89 -6.33 -28.14 -38.75
C ILE A 89 -5.16 -28.17 -39.74
N GLU A 90 -4.13 -27.36 -39.51
CA GLU A 90 -2.95 -27.29 -40.38
C GLU A 90 -2.26 -28.66 -40.50
N GLN A 91 -2.03 -29.34 -39.37
CA GLN A 91 -1.42 -30.68 -39.34
C GLN A 91 -2.28 -31.71 -40.07
N PHE A 92 -3.61 -31.66 -39.90
CA PHE A 92 -4.52 -32.56 -40.61
C PHE A 92 -4.49 -32.32 -42.13
N LEU A 93 -4.48 -31.06 -42.57
CA LEU A 93 -4.38 -30.70 -43.99
C LEU A 93 -3.03 -31.07 -44.61
N ALA A 94 -1.96 -31.03 -43.82
CA ALA A 94 -0.63 -31.51 -44.20
C ALA A 94 -0.53 -33.05 -44.25
N GLN A 95 -1.58 -33.77 -43.83
CA GLN A 95 -1.61 -35.24 -43.69
C GLN A 95 -0.67 -35.78 -42.60
N ASP A 96 -0.19 -34.92 -41.71
CA ASP A 96 0.66 -35.28 -40.56
C ASP A 96 -0.15 -35.83 -39.37
N LEU A 97 -1.47 -35.64 -39.40
CA LEU A 97 -2.38 -36.09 -38.35
C LEU A 97 -3.49 -37.00 -38.91
N PRO A 98 -3.63 -38.25 -38.45
CA PRO A 98 -4.71 -39.14 -38.88
C PRO A 98 -6.09 -38.62 -38.46
N LEU A 99 -7.13 -38.94 -39.25
CA LEU A 99 -8.50 -38.46 -39.02
C LEU A 99 -9.03 -38.73 -37.61
N GLY A 100 -8.80 -39.93 -37.07
CA GLY A 100 -9.28 -40.29 -35.72
C GLY A 100 -8.69 -39.38 -34.64
N SER A 101 -7.36 -39.20 -34.67
CA SER A 101 -6.63 -38.34 -33.73
C SER A 101 -6.99 -36.86 -33.90
N PHE A 102 -7.18 -36.40 -35.14
CA PHE A 102 -7.65 -35.06 -35.44
C PHE A 102 -9.02 -34.82 -34.79
N LEU A 103 -10.00 -35.68 -35.04
CA LEU A 103 -11.36 -35.49 -34.51
C LEU A 103 -11.36 -35.45 -32.98
N GLU A 104 -10.63 -36.35 -32.32
CA GLU A 104 -10.53 -36.36 -30.87
C GLU A 104 -9.91 -35.06 -30.33
N SER A 105 -8.72 -34.70 -30.81
CA SER A 105 -7.97 -33.53 -30.31
C SER A 105 -8.64 -32.20 -30.67
N PHE A 106 -9.21 -32.08 -31.87
CA PHE A 106 -9.92 -30.90 -32.35
C PHE A 106 -11.24 -30.68 -31.60
N CYS A 107 -12.03 -31.73 -31.38
CA CYS A 107 -13.25 -31.60 -30.56
C CYS A 107 -12.90 -31.15 -29.13
N GLN A 108 -11.80 -31.65 -28.55
CA GLN A 108 -11.35 -31.23 -27.23
C GLN A 108 -10.89 -29.76 -27.19
N SER A 109 -10.08 -29.30 -28.14
CA SER A 109 -9.62 -27.89 -28.20
C SER A 109 -10.79 -26.93 -28.46
N ARG A 110 -11.70 -27.27 -29.39
CA ARG A 110 -12.90 -26.48 -29.67
C ARG A 110 -13.85 -26.42 -28.48
N THR A 111 -14.05 -27.53 -27.77
CA THR A 111 -14.86 -27.54 -26.55
C THR A 111 -14.29 -26.59 -25.50
N ARG A 112 -12.96 -26.60 -25.29
CA ARG A 112 -12.28 -25.65 -24.39
C ARG A 112 -12.45 -24.20 -24.83
N SER A 113 -12.27 -23.90 -26.12
CA SER A 113 -12.49 -22.56 -26.68
C SER A 113 -13.91 -22.06 -26.44
N HIS A 114 -14.93 -22.88 -26.72
CA HIS A 114 -16.33 -22.51 -26.50
C HIS A 114 -16.62 -22.25 -25.02
N ILE A 115 -16.14 -23.11 -24.12
CA ILE A 115 -16.30 -22.92 -22.68
C ILE A 115 -15.64 -21.61 -22.23
N CYS A 116 -14.41 -21.34 -22.64
CA CYS A 116 -13.68 -20.12 -22.26
C CYS A 116 -14.37 -18.86 -22.79
N ARG A 117 -14.85 -18.89 -24.05
CA ARG A 117 -15.61 -17.79 -24.66
C ARG A 117 -16.89 -17.48 -23.88
N THR A 118 -17.68 -18.50 -23.55
CA THR A 118 -18.90 -18.31 -22.75
C THR A 118 -18.56 -17.79 -21.34
N GLN A 119 -17.52 -18.33 -20.69
CA GLN A 119 -17.10 -17.84 -19.37
C GLN A 119 -16.66 -16.37 -19.42
N LEU A 120 -15.95 -15.96 -20.47
CA LEU A 120 -15.51 -14.59 -20.68
C LEU A 120 -16.68 -13.64 -20.88
N GLU A 121 -17.63 -13.98 -21.75
CA GLU A 121 -18.87 -13.22 -21.96
C GLU A 121 -19.65 -13.06 -20.65
N LYS A 122 -19.82 -14.15 -19.89
CA LYS A 122 -20.56 -14.10 -18.61
C LYS A 122 -19.85 -13.28 -17.54
N LEU A 123 -18.53 -13.35 -17.46
CA LEU A 123 -17.78 -12.50 -16.53
C LEU A 123 -17.89 -11.01 -16.93
N GLN A 124 -17.80 -10.69 -18.22
CA GLN A 124 -18.00 -9.32 -18.71
C GLN A 124 -19.41 -8.79 -18.42
N GLU A 125 -20.45 -9.61 -18.64
CA GLU A 125 -21.84 -9.25 -18.29
C GLU A 125 -22.01 -8.93 -16.80
N LEU A 126 -21.42 -9.75 -15.91
CA LEU A 126 -21.49 -9.53 -14.46
C LEU A 126 -20.79 -8.23 -14.06
N LEU A 127 -19.62 -7.95 -14.64
CA LEU A 127 -18.86 -6.72 -14.34
C LEU A 127 -19.54 -5.46 -14.88
N GLN A 128 -20.24 -5.54 -16.01
CA GLN A 128 -21.05 -4.42 -16.51
C GLN A 128 -22.26 -4.16 -15.62
N LYS A 129 -22.95 -5.21 -15.16
CA LYS A 129 -24.10 -5.08 -14.23
C LYS A 129 -23.70 -4.47 -12.89
N ASP A 130 -22.53 -4.85 -12.35
CA ASP A 130 -22.01 -4.27 -11.11
C ASP A 130 -21.72 -2.77 -11.26
N GLN A 131 -21.20 -2.34 -12.42
CA GLN A 131 -20.99 -0.92 -12.72
C GLN A 131 -22.32 -0.15 -12.85
N VAL A 132 -23.31 -0.71 -13.55
CA VAL A 132 -24.64 -0.08 -13.72
C VAL A 132 -25.42 0.00 -12.39
N GLY A 133 -25.24 -0.96 -11.48
CA GLY A 133 -25.80 -0.91 -10.13
C GLY A 133 -25.14 0.13 -9.21
N ARG A 134 -24.00 0.70 -9.63
CA ARG A 134 -23.19 1.63 -8.84
C ARG A 134 -23.29 3.09 -9.28
N ASP A 135 -24.03 3.39 -10.35
CA ASP A 135 -24.22 4.78 -10.80
C ASP A 135 -25.17 5.58 -9.89
N PRO A 136 -24.88 6.88 -9.68
CA PRO A 136 -25.32 7.63 -8.50
C PRO A 136 -26.53 8.50 -8.80
N ALA A 137 -27.71 8.08 -8.35
CA ALA A 137 -28.85 8.99 -8.20
C ALA A 137 -28.82 9.60 -6.78
N GLY A 138 -27.99 10.62 -6.57
CA GLY A 138 -28.01 11.45 -5.36
C GLY A 138 -26.83 12.42 -5.25
N PRO A 139 -27.04 13.75 -5.12
CA PRO A 139 -25.97 14.68 -4.85
C PRO A 139 -25.74 14.76 -3.33
N ALA A 140 -24.87 13.93 -2.77
CA ALA A 140 -24.36 14.15 -1.41
C ALA A 140 -23.15 13.26 -1.07
N GLY A 141 -22.03 13.91 -0.76
CA GLY A 141 -20.98 13.39 0.11
C GLY A 141 -19.78 12.79 -0.60
N ASP A 142 -18.74 13.60 -0.76
CA ASP A 142 -17.36 13.17 -0.99
C ASP A 142 -16.98 11.99 -0.07
N PRO A 143 -16.69 10.79 -0.61
CA PRO A 143 -16.01 9.73 0.12
C PRO A 143 -14.56 9.69 -0.38
N GLY A 144 -13.79 10.74 -0.09
CA GLY A 144 -12.49 10.93 -0.74
C GLY A 144 -11.46 11.79 -0.02
N ALA A 145 -11.69 12.18 1.24
CA ALA A 145 -10.64 12.68 2.09
C ALA A 145 -10.11 11.53 2.95
N LEU A 146 -9.38 10.60 2.34
CA LEU A 146 -8.41 9.79 3.08
C LEU A 146 -7.43 10.79 3.68
N ALA A 147 -7.63 11.08 4.97
CA ALA A 147 -6.72 11.86 5.78
C ALA A 147 -5.33 11.21 5.63
N SER A 148 -4.51 11.78 4.75
CA SER A 148 -3.07 11.57 4.80
C SER A 148 -2.67 11.82 6.24
N PRO A 149 -1.99 10.89 6.94
CA PRO A 149 -1.46 11.23 8.24
C PRO A 149 -0.50 12.38 7.99
N ALA A 150 -0.90 13.57 8.42
CA ALA A 150 -0.11 14.77 8.28
C ALA A 150 1.30 14.41 8.72
N ARG A 151 2.23 14.44 7.76
CA ARG A 151 3.66 14.28 8.03
C ARG A 151 3.98 15.39 9.01
N GLY A 152 4.02 15.05 10.29
CA GLY A 152 4.29 15.98 11.38
C GLY A 152 5.64 16.60 11.12
N ARG A 153 5.66 17.73 10.40
CA ARG A 153 6.78 18.66 10.38
C ARG A 153 6.81 19.21 11.79
N LEU A 154 7.60 18.57 12.64
CA LEU A 154 8.12 19.21 13.83
C LEU A 154 8.87 20.44 13.33
N ALA A 155 8.26 21.61 13.51
CA ALA A 155 8.90 22.89 13.24
C ALA A 155 10.15 23.00 14.14
N PRO A 156 11.28 23.52 13.65
CA PRO A 156 12.41 23.80 14.52
C PRO A 156 11.98 24.89 15.50
N LEU A 157 12.05 24.60 16.78
CA LEU A 157 11.93 25.61 17.84
C LEU A 157 13.05 26.63 17.61
N ARG A 158 12.69 27.83 17.12
CA ARG A 158 13.61 28.97 17.09
C ARG A 158 13.86 29.38 18.53
N SER A 159 15.06 29.10 19.02
CA SER A 159 15.58 29.69 20.26
C SER A 159 15.60 31.20 20.12
N GLY A 160 14.72 31.89 20.85
CA GLY A 160 14.83 33.32 21.08
C GLY A 160 15.89 33.58 22.15
N LEU A 161 17.06 34.08 21.72
CA LEU A 161 17.73 35.17 22.45
C LEU A 161 16.99 36.46 22.04
N ALA A 162 16.70 37.46 22.87
CA ALA A 162 17.34 38.00 24.07
C ALA A 162 16.25 38.77 24.88
N PRO A 163 16.51 39.72 25.83
CA PRO A 163 17.66 40.63 25.96
C PRO A 163 18.72 40.22 26.99
#